data_AF-A0A1M5DK82-F1
#
_entry.id   AF-A0A1M5DK82-F1
#
_cell.length_a   1.000
_cell.length_b   1.000
_cell.length_c   1.000
_cell.angle_alpha   90.00
_cell.angle_beta   90.00
_cell.angle_gamma   90.00
#
_symmetry.space_group_name_H-M   'P 1'
#
loop_
_entity.id
_entity.type
_entity.pdbx_description
1 polymer ?
#
loop_
_entity_poly.entity_id
_entity_poly.type
_entity_poly.pdbx_seq_one_letter_code
_entity_poly.pdbx_strand_id
1 'polypeptide(L)'
;MIKNDKFFVAPTHNGLDFKTLFNRLSAAGAGRPMEKDGFSPSPWTAELLADAISQIDENGSGIELRTVQLWFQDNDRGVSPDNLRWLARIFGCDDPVATSQWQIELAAAQSKLATNRRERKEAERRAAEELRASAATSIGPVAKAIRLENEPGPRKRSRSLAARSEALFSETDSLNLPIAIWACGGLLWFLVYIAGVHSITYSLVTDQEKQVGFLWAPSWTVDRMVFIPLFTIAVGGLLNFWKKEQRLLIILGNPRTTEDASWTKKLETYAFPFWAILCVCFVIVFLVQWAGVYLRPLSRGTIGDSMVDWILVAVVRPDVVSITEAIVLSGLANLYSAFAYWCYFTGLLFLFIVVNDFCQACSEQRLEIRDEDRRKVFAVGGRVLGFVFRCTILGLFSATSIKLNAVYLISDAENILVWMTSDALTAMGLRHEEWGWLTRGPSAYMTSFFVLFITCFIFLICLAQTYRALEQVSAFNEASASGDTQLFKSLLSASRVSWLKMTVVVGLLVVNFILIGQFTGFSILLAVSVLVATYSLIIRI
;
A
#
# COMPACT_ATOMS: atom_id res chain seq x y z
N MET A 1 -54.35 21.31 -25.91
CA MET A 1 -55.44 21.77 -25.00
C MET A 1 -54.84 22.81 -24.07
N ILE A 2 -55.63 23.71 -23.46
CA ILE A 2 -55.10 24.68 -22.50
C ILE A 2 -55.41 24.17 -21.09
N LYS A 3 -54.40 24.13 -20.22
CA LYS A 3 -54.56 23.79 -18.81
C LYS A 3 -53.69 24.73 -17.98
N ASN A 4 -54.27 25.41 -16.99
CA ASN A 4 -53.60 26.43 -16.17
C ASN A 4 -52.83 27.47 -17.01
N ASP A 5 -53.48 28.02 -18.04
CA ASP A 5 -52.91 28.99 -19.00
C ASP A 5 -51.64 28.54 -19.75
N LYS A 6 -51.33 27.24 -19.68
CA LYS A 6 -50.20 26.58 -20.34
C LYS A 6 -50.68 25.63 -21.44
N PHE A 7 -49.82 25.44 -22.42
CA PHE A 7 -50.07 24.52 -23.52
C PHE A 7 -49.92 23.07 -23.07
N PHE A 8 -51.06 22.38 -22.95
CA PHE A 8 -51.11 20.99 -22.51
C PHE A 8 -51.21 20.02 -23.68
N VAL A 9 -50.30 19.05 -23.67
CA VAL A 9 -50.32 17.85 -24.52
C VAL A 9 -50.74 16.68 -23.63
N ALA A 10 -51.70 15.89 -24.07
CA ALA A 10 -52.16 14.73 -23.31
C ALA A 10 -51.21 13.53 -23.47
N PRO A 11 -51.01 12.75 -22.40
CA PRO A 11 -50.38 11.43 -22.45
C PRO A 11 -50.97 10.57 -23.56
N THR A 12 -50.12 9.96 -24.39
CA THR A 12 -50.59 9.11 -25.50
C THR A 12 -50.43 7.62 -25.22
N HIS A 13 -49.62 7.24 -24.22
CA HIS A 13 -49.32 5.86 -23.84
C HIS A 13 -48.81 4.99 -25.02
N ASN A 14 -48.21 5.63 -26.02
CA ASN A 14 -47.73 4.98 -27.24
C ASN A 14 -46.45 4.14 -27.02
N GLY A 15 -46.03 3.97 -25.77
CA GLY A 15 -44.84 3.20 -25.39
C GLY A 15 -43.55 3.75 -26.02
N LEU A 16 -43.45 5.04 -26.28
CA LEU A 16 -42.22 5.64 -26.83
C LEU A 16 -41.07 5.56 -25.82
N ASP A 17 -39.82 5.55 -26.32
CA ASP A 17 -38.68 5.75 -25.43
C ASP A 17 -38.63 7.19 -24.92
N PHE A 18 -37.94 7.39 -23.79
CA PHE A 18 -37.87 8.69 -23.14
C PHE A 18 -37.36 9.80 -24.07
N LYS A 19 -36.36 9.53 -24.92
CA LYS A 19 -35.75 10.55 -25.78
C LYS A 19 -36.71 11.04 -26.86
N THR A 20 -37.43 10.12 -27.48
CA THR A 20 -38.43 10.42 -28.50
C THR A 20 -39.62 11.17 -27.88
N LEU A 21 -40.08 10.71 -26.71
CA LEU A 21 -41.18 11.35 -25.98
C LEU A 21 -40.79 12.77 -25.54
N PHE A 22 -39.61 12.92 -24.94
CA PHE A 22 -39.08 14.21 -24.49
C PHE A 22 -38.90 15.18 -25.64
N ASN A 23 -38.31 14.76 -26.76
CA ASN A 23 -38.10 15.62 -27.93
C ASN A 23 -39.43 16.06 -28.55
N ARG A 24 -40.42 15.17 -28.62
CA ARG A 24 -41.77 15.51 -29.11
C ARG A 24 -42.44 16.56 -28.22
N LEU A 25 -42.40 16.38 -26.90
CA LEU A 25 -43.00 17.32 -25.95
C LEU A 25 -42.26 18.67 -25.93
N SER A 26 -40.94 18.62 -26.02
CA SER A 26 -40.08 19.80 -26.07
C SER A 26 -40.32 20.59 -27.35
N ALA A 27 -40.39 19.92 -28.50
CA ALA A 27 -40.70 20.54 -29.79
C ALA A 27 -42.12 21.14 -29.84
N ALA A 28 -43.09 20.49 -29.18
CA ALA A 28 -44.45 20.98 -29.09
C ALA A 28 -44.63 22.14 -28.08
N GLY A 29 -43.60 22.46 -27.28
CA GLY A 29 -43.69 23.49 -26.25
C GLY A 29 -44.65 23.12 -25.10
N ALA A 30 -44.81 21.82 -24.80
CA ALA A 30 -45.70 21.35 -23.74
C ALA A 30 -45.32 21.97 -22.38
N GLY A 31 -46.29 22.52 -21.64
CA GLY A 31 -46.06 23.16 -20.34
C GLY A 31 -45.63 24.62 -20.40
N ARG A 32 -45.47 25.21 -21.59
CA ARG A 32 -45.17 26.64 -21.73
C ARG A 32 -46.43 27.51 -21.57
N PRO A 33 -46.31 28.71 -20.99
CA PRO A 33 -47.40 29.68 -20.98
C PRO A 33 -47.74 30.09 -22.42
N MET A 34 -49.03 30.31 -22.70
CA MET A 34 -49.47 30.76 -24.03
C MET A 34 -49.00 32.20 -24.30
N GLU A 35 -48.46 32.45 -25.49
CA GLU A 35 -48.21 33.81 -25.98
C GLU A 35 -49.55 34.49 -26.33
N LYS A 36 -49.64 35.81 -26.13
CA LYS A 36 -50.89 36.60 -26.18
C LYS A 36 -51.63 36.55 -27.54
N ASP A 37 -50.99 36.03 -28.58
CA ASP A 37 -51.48 36.02 -29.96
C ASP A 37 -52.13 34.68 -30.38
N GLY A 38 -52.30 33.73 -29.46
CA GLY A 38 -53.08 32.50 -29.69
C GLY A 38 -52.39 31.40 -30.51
N PHE A 39 -51.12 31.57 -30.87
CA PHE A 39 -50.31 30.56 -31.57
C PHE A 39 -49.65 29.54 -30.61
N SER A 40 -49.25 28.39 -31.16
CA SER A 40 -48.53 27.34 -30.41
C SER A 40 -47.25 27.93 -29.79
N PRO A 41 -46.95 27.67 -28.51
CA PRO A 41 -45.76 28.19 -27.87
C PRO A 41 -44.51 27.69 -28.60
N SER A 42 -43.47 28.53 -28.62
CA SER A 42 -42.18 28.16 -29.20
C SER A 42 -41.60 26.90 -28.51
N PRO A 43 -40.78 26.09 -29.21
CA PRO A 43 -40.16 24.91 -28.61
C PRO A 43 -39.37 25.22 -27.33
N TRP A 44 -39.25 24.25 -26.45
CA TRP A 44 -38.32 24.34 -25.33
C TRP A 44 -36.87 24.31 -25.84
N THR A 45 -36.07 25.29 -25.45
CA THR A 45 -34.60 25.22 -25.51
C THR A 45 -34.07 24.72 -24.17
N ALA A 46 -32.83 24.21 -24.16
CA ALA A 46 -32.21 23.72 -22.91
C ALA A 46 -32.10 24.83 -21.85
N GLU A 47 -31.86 26.07 -22.27
CA GLU A 47 -31.78 27.26 -21.41
C GLU A 47 -33.14 27.59 -20.80
N LEU A 48 -34.17 27.73 -21.63
CA LEU A 48 -35.52 28.04 -21.15
C LEU A 48 -36.07 26.96 -20.23
N LEU A 49 -35.78 25.69 -20.51
CA LEU A 49 -36.25 24.58 -19.68
C LEU A 49 -35.49 24.49 -18.36
N ALA A 50 -34.17 24.78 -18.35
CA ALA A 50 -33.39 24.85 -17.12
C ALA A 50 -33.89 25.97 -16.21
N ASP A 51 -34.18 27.13 -16.78
CA ASP A 51 -34.74 28.27 -16.04
C ASP A 51 -36.13 27.94 -15.49
N ALA A 52 -37.00 27.33 -16.30
CA ALA A 52 -38.34 26.94 -15.87
C ALA A 52 -38.34 25.90 -14.73
N ILE A 53 -37.42 24.93 -14.75
CA ILE A 53 -37.26 23.95 -13.65
C ILE A 53 -36.69 24.63 -12.39
N SER A 54 -35.81 25.62 -12.56
CA SER A 54 -35.18 26.33 -11.44
C SER A 54 -36.14 27.33 -10.78
N GLN A 55 -37.19 27.77 -11.47
CA GLN A 55 -38.23 28.65 -10.94
C GLN A 55 -39.35 27.91 -10.18
N ILE A 56 -39.29 26.58 -10.07
CA ILE A 56 -40.24 25.81 -9.26
C ILE A 56 -39.83 25.98 -7.78
N ASP A 57 -40.68 26.61 -6.96
CA ASP A 57 -40.39 26.94 -5.55
C ASP A 57 -39.93 25.75 -4.69
N GLU A 58 -40.37 24.53 -5.03
CA GLU A 58 -39.98 23.29 -4.34
C GLU A 58 -38.56 22.79 -4.72
N ASN A 59 -37.91 23.41 -5.71
CA ASN A 59 -36.58 23.05 -6.21
C ASN A 59 -35.49 24.02 -5.70
N GLY A 60 -35.19 23.97 -4.40
CA GLY A 60 -34.26 24.90 -3.75
C GLY A 60 -32.80 24.88 -4.25
N SER A 61 -32.39 23.89 -5.03
CA SER A 61 -31.04 23.80 -5.62
C SER A 61 -30.95 24.26 -7.08
N GLY A 62 -32.08 24.49 -7.76
CA GLY A 62 -32.12 24.70 -9.20
C GLY A 62 -31.65 23.49 -10.02
N ILE A 63 -31.54 23.65 -11.34
CA ILE A 63 -30.93 22.65 -12.23
C ILE A 63 -29.82 23.26 -13.09
N GLU A 64 -28.69 22.57 -13.18
CA GLU A 64 -27.59 23.00 -14.04
C GLU A 64 -27.96 22.89 -15.52
N LEU A 65 -27.72 23.95 -16.30
CA LEU A 65 -27.93 24.00 -17.74
C LEU A 65 -27.28 22.83 -18.49
N ARG A 66 -26.06 22.45 -18.09
CA ARG A 66 -25.32 21.34 -18.73
C ARG A 66 -26.06 20.01 -18.59
N THR A 67 -26.80 19.80 -17.50
CA THR A 67 -27.61 18.60 -17.29
C THR A 67 -28.79 18.57 -18.25
N VAL A 68 -29.46 19.70 -18.46
CA VAL A 68 -30.59 19.80 -19.41
C VAL A 68 -30.13 19.68 -20.86
N GLN A 69 -28.97 20.26 -21.21
CA GLN A 69 -28.37 20.10 -22.54
C GLN A 69 -28.13 18.63 -22.92
N LEU A 70 -27.73 17.78 -21.95
CA LEU A 70 -27.57 16.34 -22.17
C LEU A 70 -28.89 15.63 -22.48
N TRP A 71 -30.04 16.19 -22.09
CA TRP A 71 -31.36 15.61 -22.39
C TRP A 71 -31.75 15.84 -23.85
N PHE A 72 -31.39 16.99 -24.42
CA PHE A 72 -31.63 17.32 -25.84
C PHE A 72 -30.66 16.63 -26.81
N GLN A 73 -29.49 16.21 -26.34
CA GLN A 73 -28.55 15.46 -27.16
C GLN A 73 -29.07 14.05 -27.50
N ASP A 74 -28.79 13.62 -28.73
CA ASP A 74 -29.05 12.25 -29.19
C ASP A 74 -28.04 11.30 -28.52
N ASN A 75 -28.44 10.77 -27.37
CA ASN A 75 -27.65 9.89 -26.53
C ASN A 75 -28.57 8.93 -25.75
N ASP A 76 -28.01 7.86 -25.21
CA ASP A 76 -28.78 6.89 -24.41
C ASP A 76 -28.82 7.23 -22.91
N ARG A 77 -28.65 8.51 -22.54
CA ARG A 77 -28.70 8.93 -21.13
C ARG A 77 -30.13 9.30 -20.77
N GLY A 78 -30.66 8.61 -19.76
CA GLY A 78 -31.92 8.98 -19.11
C GLY A 78 -31.77 10.12 -18.10
N VAL A 79 -32.84 10.41 -17.40
CA VAL A 79 -32.95 11.53 -16.43
C VAL A 79 -33.02 10.99 -15.00
N SER A 80 -32.52 11.70 -13.99
CA SER A 80 -32.68 11.22 -12.60
C SER A 80 -34.16 11.26 -12.17
N PRO A 81 -34.59 10.43 -11.20
CA PRO A 81 -35.97 10.43 -10.73
C PRO A 81 -36.47 11.80 -10.25
N ASP A 82 -35.63 12.58 -9.58
CA ASP A 82 -35.97 13.92 -9.09
C ASP A 82 -36.24 14.88 -10.25
N ASN A 83 -35.38 14.84 -11.27
CA ASN A 83 -35.54 15.66 -12.47
C ASN A 83 -36.73 15.21 -13.33
N LEU A 84 -37.07 13.92 -13.31
CA LEU A 84 -38.26 13.40 -13.97
C LEU A 84 -39.54 13.95 -13.34
N ARG A 85 -39.56 14.10 -12.01
CA ARG A 85 -40.68 14.73 -11.29
C ARG A 85 -40.86 16.18 -11.70
N TRP A 86 -39.77 16.94 -11.87
CA TRP A 86 -39.85 18.33 -12.34
C TRP A 86 -40.35 18.43 -13.78
N LEU A 87 -39.89 17.56 -14.68
CA LEU A 87 -40.40 17.48 -16.05
C LEU A 87 -41.89 17.11 -16.09
N ALA A 88 -42.32 16.17 -15.26
CA ALA A 88 -43.73 15.80 -15.15
C ALA A 88 -44.61 16.97 -14.68
N ARG A 89 -44.08 17.80 -13.77
CA ARG A 89 -44.76 19.01 -13.29
C ARG A 89 -44.91 20.05 -14.39
N ILE A 90 -43.84 20.29 -15.16
CA ILE A 90 -43.87 21.21 -16.31
C ILE A 90 -44.84 20.72 -17.38
N PHE A 91 -44.69 19.48 -17.87
CA PHE A 91 -45.58 18.94 -18.92
C PHE A 91 -47.02 18.75 -18.44
N GLY A 92 -47.21 18.51 -17.14
CA GLY A 92 -48.51 18.50 -16.47
C GLY A 92 -49.14 19.87 -16.23
N CYS A 93 -48.47 20.97 -16.63
CA CYS A 93 -48.96 22.34 -16.47
C CYS A 93 -49.31 22.69 -15.01
N ASP A 94 -48.55 22.17 -14.04
CA ASP A 94 -48.80 22.31 -12.59
C ASP A 94 -50.16 21.77 -12.10
N ASP A 95 -50.89 21.01 -12.92
CA ASP A 95 -52.10 20.33 -12.49
C ASP A 95 -51.75 18.98 -11.82
N PRO A 96 -52.18 18.73 -10.55
CA PRO A 96 -51.79 17.52 -9.82
C PRO A 96 -52.13 16.21 -10.53
N VAL A 97 -53.27 16.15 -11.23
CA VAL A 97 -53.72 14.94 -11.94
C VAL A 97 -52.88 14.72 -13.20
N ALA A 98 -52.68 15.75 -14.00
CA ALA A 98 -51.87 15.68 -15.21
C ALA A 98 -50.38 15.45 -14.91
N THR A 99 -49.85 16.04 -13.83
CA THR A 99 -48.49 15.78 -13.35
C THR A 99 -48.29 14.33 -12.96
N SER A 100 -49.23 13.74 -12.22
CA SER A 100 -49.17 12.31 -11.85
C SER A 100 -49.19 11.41 -13.09
N GLN A 101 -50.06 11.70 -14.06
CA GLN A 101 -50.13 10.96 -15.32
C GLN A 101 -48.82 11.07 -16.13
N TRP A 102 -48.27 12.28 -16.25
CA TRP A 102 -46.99 12.49 -16.92
C TRP A 102 -45.82 11.84 -16.18
N GLN A 103 -45.84 11.79 -14.85
CA GLN A 103 -44.81 11.12 -14.07
C GLN A 103 -44.80 9.61 -14.36
N ILE A 104 -45.98 8.99 -14.45
CA ILE A 104 -46.12 7.56 -14.80
C ILE A 104 -45.62 7.30 -16.23
N GLU A 105 -46.04 8.12 -17.19
CA GLU A 105 -45.64 7.91 -18.59
C GLU A 105 -44.16 8.16 -18.83
N LEU A 106 -43.58 9.21 -18.23
CA LEU A 106 -42.15 9.50 -18.32
C LEU A 106 -41.31 8.41 -17.65
N ALA A 107 -41.75 7.86 -16.52
CA ALA A 107 -41.07 6.76 -15.84
C ALA A 107 -41.09 5.47 -16.69
N ALA A 108 -42.23 5.18 -17.31
CA ALA A 108 -42.37 4.05 -18.23
C ALA A 108 -41.46 4.22 -19.47
N ALA A 109 -41.45 5.41 -20.07
CA ALA A 109 -40.60 5.73 -21.22
C ALA A 109 -39.10 5.64 -20.87
N GLN A 110 -38.72 6.02 -19.65
CA GLN A 110 -37.34 5.89 -19.16
C GLN A 110 -36.94 4.43 -18.92
N SER A 111 -37.83 3.63 -18.33
CA SER A 111 -37.63 2.19 -18.19
C SER A 111 -37.41 1.54 -19.55
N LYS A 112 -38.21 1.93 -20.55
CA LYS A 112 -38.05 1.43 -21.93
C LYS A 112 -36.71 1.84 -22.55
N LEU A 113 -36.26 3.08 -22.38
CA LEU A 113 -34.94 3.51 -22.85
C LEU A 113 -33.81 2.66 -22.21
N ALA A 114 -33.94 2.32 -20.92
CA ALA A 114 -32.99 1.46 -20.24
C ALA A 114 -33.00 0.02 -20.77
N THR A 115 -34.18 -0.52 -21.09
CA THR A 115 -34.34 -1.85 -21.70
C THR A 115 -33.78 -1.88 -23.11
N ASN A 116 -34.15 -0.94 -23.99
CA ASN A 116 -33.63 -0.82 -25.35
C ASN A 116 -32.09 -0.71 -25.35
N ARG A 117 -31.51 0.01 -24.38
CA ARG A 117 -30.05 0.10 -24.23
C ARG A 117 -29.41 -1.25 -23.86
N ARG A 118 -30.08 -2.08 -23.07
CA ARG A 118 -29.60 -3.43 -22.73
C ARG A 118 -29.71 -4.35 -23.94
N GLU A 119 -30.85 -4.34 -24.61
CA GLU A 119 -31.09 -5.14 -25.81
C GLU A 119 -30.13 -4.78 -26.94
N ARG A 120 -29.87 -3.49 -27.17
CA ARG A 120 -28.90 -3.06 -28.19
C ARG A 120 -27.48 -3.51 -27.87
N LYS A 121 -27.07 -3.45 -26.60
CA LYS A 121 -25.77 -4.00 -26.17
C LYS A 121 -25.69 -5.52 -26.33
N GLU A 122 -26.79 -6.23 -26.10
CA GLU A 122 -26.86 -7.68 -26.31
C GLU A 122 -26.87 -8.03 -27.80
N ALA A 123 -27.56 -7.27 -28.64
CA ALA A 123 -27.58 -7.43 -30.09
C ALA A 123 -26.20 -7.12 -30.71
N GLU A 124 -25.55 -6.02 -30.30
CA GLU A 124 -24.17 -5.70 -30.69
C GLU A 124 -23.20 -6.83 -30.29
N ARG A 125 -23.41 -7.41 -29.10
CA ARG A 125 -22.62 -8.56 -28.65
C ARG A 125 -22.90 -9.82 -29.48
N ARG A 126 -24.16 -10.13 -29.80
CA ARG A 126 -24.53 -11.28 -30.63
C ARG A 126 -24.05 -11.13 -32.07
N ALA A 127 -24.19 -9.94 -32.66
CA ALA A 127 -23.65 -9.64 -33.98
C ALA A 127 -22.12 -9.77 -34.02
N ALA A 128 -21.43 -9.33 -32.96
CA ALA A 128 -19.99 -9.56 -32.81
C ALA A 128 -19.63 -11.06 -32.62
N GLU A 129 -20.49 -11.85 -31.96
CA GLU A 129 -20.33 -13.31 -31.83
C GLU A 129 -20.58 -14.03 -33.16
N GLU A 130 -21.58 -13.63 -33.97
CA GLU A 130 -21.87 -14.18 -35.31
C GLU A 130 -20.80 -13.80 -36.35
N LEU A 131 -20.28 -12.57 -36.29
CA LEU A 131 -19.14 -12.15 -37.10
C LEU A 131 -17.85 -12.92 -36.75
N ARG A 132 -17.68 -13.31 -35.47
CA ARG A 132 -16.59 -14.19 -35.02
C ARG A 132 -16.79 -15.65 -35.47
N ALA A 133 -18.02 -16.14 -35.50
CA ALA A 133 -18.34 -17.50 -35.93
C ALA A 133 -18.12 -17.69 -37.44
N SER A 134 -18.50 -16.71 -38.26
CA SER A 134 -18.27 -16.72 -39.70
C SER A 134 -16.79 -16.57 -40.08
N ALA A 135 -16.01 -15.79 -39.31
CA ALA A 135 -14.57 -15.68 -39.48
C ALA A 135 -13.79 -16.96 -39.08
N ALA A 136 -14.38 -17.86 -38.28
CA ALA A 136 -13.71 -19.08 -37.82
C ALA A 136 -13.72 -20.24 -38.84
N THR A 137 -14.54 -20.15 -39.89
CA THR A 137 -14.63 -21.19 -40.94
C THR A 137 -13.63 -20.97 -42.08
N SER A 138 -13.00 -19.79 -42.14
CA SER A 138 -12.06 -19.40 -43.19
C SER A 138 -10.71 -19.01 -42.59
N ILE A 139 -9.71 -19.87 -42.78
CA ILE A 139 -8.25 -19.67 -42.66
C ILE A 139 -7.57 -20.37 -41.45
N GLY A 140 -6.57 -21.18 -41.79
CA GLY A 140 -5.85 -22.15 -40.94
C GLY A 140 -4.79 -21.58 -39.96
N PRO A 141 -3.67 -22.29 -39.72
CA PRO A 141 -2.95 -22.37 -38.44
C PRO A 141 -2.08 -21.16 -38.07
N VAL A 142 -2.56 -19.94 -38.33
CA VAL A 142 -1.98 -18.68 -37.86
C VAL A 142 -2.81 -18.09 -36.68
N ALA A 143 -4.05 -18.56 -36.50
CA ALA A 143 -4.97 -18.08 -35.47
C ALA A 143 -4.69 -18.55 -34.02
N LYS A 144 -3.67 -19.39 -33.78
CA LYS A 144 -3.25 -19.75 -32.41
C LYS A 144 -2.49 -18.61 -31.71
N ALA A 145 -1.88 -17.70 -32.48
CA ALA A 145 -1.15 -16.56 -31.94
C ALA A 145 -2.07 -15.37 -31.58
N ILE A 146 -3.22 -15.21 -32.22
CA ILE A 146 -4.13 -14.08 -31.99
C ILE A 146 -5.25 -14.42 -30.99
N ARG A 147 -5.48 -15.72 -30.72
CA ARG A 147 -6.48 -16.21 -29.74
C ARG A 147 -6.20 -15.82 -28.28
N LEU A 148 -5.02 -15.27 -27.94
CA LEU A 148 -4.71 -14.87 -26.57
C LEU A 148 -5.01 -13.40 -26.25
N GLU A 149 -5.39 -12.58 -27.23
CA GLU A 149 -5.34 -11.11 -27.08
C GLU A 149 -6.71 -10.41 -27.06
N ASN A 150 -7.82 -11.15 -27.08
CA ASN A 150 -9.16 -10.56 -26.98
C ASN A 150 -10.00 -11.16 -25.83
N GLU A 151 -9.41 -11.18 -24.64
CA GLU A 151 -10.18 -11.12 -23.38
C GLU A 151 -10.89 -9.76 -23.29
N PRO A 152 -12.15 -9.69 -22.82
CA PRO A 152 -12.90 -8.44 -22.74
C PRO A 152 -12.21 -7.44 -21.79
N GLY A 153 -12.07 -6.19 -22.25
CA GLY A 153 -11.42 -5.11 -21.53
C GLY A 153 -11.94 -4.89 -20.09
N PRO A 154 -11.12 -4.29 -19.21
CA PRO A 154 -11.32 -4.39 -17.78
C PRO A 154 -12.60 -3.68 -17.35
N ARG A 155 -13.55 -4.44 -16.79
CA ARG A 155 -14.44 -3.93 -15.73
C ARG A 155 -13.55 -3.14 -14.78
N LYS A 156 -13.93 -1.90 -14.40
CA LYS A 156 -13.22 -1.05 -13.42
C LYS A 156 -12.80 -1.91 -12.21
N ARG A 157 -11.58 -2.46 -12.27
CA ARG A 157 -11.02 -3.32 -11.23
C ARG A 157 -10.75 -2.38 -10.07
N SER A 158 -11.44 -2.58 -8.96
CA SER A 158 -10.99 -2.01 -7.68
C SER A 158 -9.52 -2.37 -7.54
N ARG A 159 -8.61 -1.38 -7.50
CA ARG A 159 -7.16 -1.63 -7.36
C ARG A 159 -6.95 -2.57 -6.17
N SER A 160 -6.32 -3.72 -6.40
CA SER A 160 -6.06 -4.74 -5.37
C SER A 160 -5.18 -4.16 -4.25
N LEU A 161 -5.23 -4.77 -3.05
CA LEU A 161 -4.38 -4.35 -1.93
C LEU A 161 -2.89 -4.37 -2.31
N ALA A 162 -2.48 -5.35 -3.10
CA ALA A 162 -1.13 -5.46 -3.64
C ALA A 162 -0.76 -4.25 -4.52
N ALA A 163 -1.65 -3.87 -5.44
CA ALA A 163 -1.42 -2.71 -6.32
C ALA A 163 -1.42 -1.37 -5.55
N ARG A 164 -2.26 -1.23 -4.52
CA ARG A 164 -2.26 -0.03 -3.65
C ARG A 164 -0.99 0.05 -2.81
N SER A 165 -0.56 -1.08 -2.26
CA SER A 165 0.68 -1.17 -1.50
C SER A 165 1.87 -0.84 -2.39
N GLU A 166 1.92 -1.36 -3.61
CA GLU A 166 3.01 -1.07 -4.54
C GLU A 166 3.03 0.40 -4.98
N ALA A 167 1.88 1.01 -5.24
CA ALA A 167 1.80 2.43 -5.56
C ALA A 167 2.39 3.30 -4.44
N LEU A 168 2.17 2.93 -3.17
CA LEU A 168 2.70 3.67 -2.02
C LEU A 168 4.24 3.65 -1.94
N PHE A 169 4.89 2.58 -2.44
CA PHE A 169 6.35 2.47 -2.46
C PHE A 169 6.98 2.95 -3.77
N SER A 170 6.24 2.93 -4.88
CA SER A 170 6.75 3.17 -6.24
C SER A 170 6.26 4.46 -6.90
N GLU A 171 5.48 5.27 -6.19
CA GLU A 171 5.13 6.62 -6.66
C GLU A 171 6.39 7.40 -7.05
N THR A 172 6.23 8.28 -8.05
CA THR A 172 7.33 8.98 -8.72
C THR A 172 8.22 9.75 -7.72
N ASP A 173 7.65 10.11 -6.58
CA ASP A 173 8.32 10.58 -5.38
C ASP A 173 8.41 9.46 -4.33
N SER A 174 9.56 8.75 -4.29
CA SER A 174 9.84 7.67 -3.33
C SER A 174 9.87 8.11 -1.85
N LEU A 175 9.54 9.38 -1.57
CA LEU A 175 9.59 10.01 -0.27
C LEU A 175 8.21 10.10 0.41
N ASN A 176 7.10 9.91 -0.30
CA ASN A 176 5.75 10.03 0.27
C ASN A 176 5.53 9.11 1.48
N LEU A 177 5.96 7.84 1.38
CA LEU A 177 5.84 6.88 2.46
C LEU A 177 6.75 7.19 3.68
N PRO A 178 8.05 7.48 3.50
CA PRO A 178 8.90 8.02 4.57
C PRO A 178 8.32 9.26 5.26
N ILE A 179 7.80 10.21 4.47
CA ILE A 179 7.17 11.44 4.99
C ILE A 179 5.95 11.09 5.85
N ALA A 180 5.10 10.16 5.42
CA ALA A 180 3.97 9.72 6.23
C ALA A 180 4.43 9.06 7.55
N ILE A 181 5.48 8.24 7.52
CA ILE A 181 6.06 7.61 8.73
C ILE A 181 6.61 8.68 9.69
N TRP A 182 7.32 9.67 9.17
CA TRP A 182 7.84 10.78 9.97
C TRP A 182 6.74 11.70 10.48
N ALA A 183 5.70 11.98 9.70
CA ALA A 183 4.58 12.82 10.12
C ALA A 183 3.81 12.17 11.27
N CYS A 184 3.47 10.88 11.15
CA CYS A 184 2.85 10.11 12.22
C CYS A 184 3.76 10.00 13.45
N GLY A 185 5.06 9.79 13.23
CA GLY A 185 6.06 9.75 14.29
C GLY A 185 6.22 11.07 15.03
N GLY A 186 6.25 12.19 14.30
CA GLY A 186 6.34 13.54 14.83
C GLY A 186 5.08 13.91 15.61
N LEU A 187 3.90 13.56 15.12
CA LEU A 187 2.66 13.70 15.88
C LEU A 187 2.72 12.94 17.21
N LEU A 188 3.21 11.69 17.19
CA LEU A 188 3.41 10.92 18.42
C LEU A 188 4.41 11.59 19.37
N TRP A 189 5.53 12.13 18.86
CA TRP A 189 6.50 12.89 19.67
C TRP A 189 5.86 14.10 20.36
N PHE A 190 5.05 14.87 19.64
CA PHE A 190 4.33 15.99 20.23
C PHE A 190 3.37 15.54 21.33
N LEU A 191 2.62 14.45 21.12
CA LEU A 191 1.73 13.89 22.13
C LEU A 191 2.50 13.42 23.38
N VAL A 192 3.64 12.75 23.18
CA VAL A 192 4.55 12.31 24.26
C VAL A 192 5.10 13.50 25.05
N TYR A 193 5.45 14.59 24.35
CA TYR A 193 5.91 15.82 25.00
C TYR A 193 4.81 16.47 25.83
N ILE A 194 3.62 16.64 25.26
CA ILE A 194 2.44 17.21 25.94
C ILE A 194 2.05 16.36 27.16
N ALA A 195 2.12 15.04 27.04
CA ALA A 195 1.83 14.11 28.14
C ALA A 195 2.94 14.03 29.20
N GLY A 196 4.06 14.75 29.05
CA GLY A 196 5.15 14.79 30.03
C GLY A 196 6.03 13.52 30.10
N VAL A 197 5.82 12.53 29.22
CA VAL A 197 6.51 11.23 29.25
C VAL A 197 7.75 11.14 28.34
N HIS A 198 8.18 12.26 27.76
CA HIS A 198 9.33 12.34 26.87
C HIS A 198 10.66 12.00 27.56
N SER A 199 10.83 12.43 28.81
CA SER A 199 12.02 12.18 29.64
C SER A 199 11.58 12.08 31.10
N ILE A 200 11.31 10.86 31.57
CA ILE A 200 10.73 10.58 32.88
C ILE A 200 11.52 9.50 33.61
N THR A 201 11.84 9.76 34.87
CA THR A 201 12.51 8.82 35.76
C THR A 201 11.55 8.23 36.79
N TYR A 202 11.87 7.03 37.27
CA TYR A 202 11.23 6.46 38.46
C TYR A 202 12.27 5.79 39.36
N SER A 203 12.01 5.79 40.67
CA SER A 203 12.90 5.20 41.68
C SER A 203 12.75 3.68 41.73
N LEU A 204 13.84 2.93 41.55
CA LEU A 204 13.84 1.47 41.76
C LEU A 204 14.12 1.08 43.20
N VAL A 205 15.03 1.81 43.83
CA VAL A 205 15.44 1.73 45.24
C VAL A 205 15.63 3.17 45.72
N THR A 206 15.63 3.41 47.03
CA THR A 206 15.54 4.71 47.73
C THR A 206 16.54 5.80 47.32
N ASP A 207 17.47 5.54 46.39
CA ASP A 207 18.47 6.51 45.91
C ASP A 207 18.87 6.34 44.43
N GLN A 208 18.13 5.55 43.64
CA GLN A 208 18.47 5.30 42.23
C GLN A 208 17.27 5.54 41.30
N GLU A 209 17.42 6.53 40.43
CA GLU A 209 16.44 6.92 39.42
C GLU A 209 16.76 6.30 38.06
N LYS A 210 15.82 5.52 37.52
CA LYS A 210 15.94 4.97 36.16
C LYS A 210 15.12 5.78 35.18
N GLN A 211 15.75 6.11 34.07
CA GLN A 211 15.20 6.86 32.96
C GLN A 211 14.45 5.93 32.00
N VAL A 212 13.14 6.10 31.88
CA VAL A 212 12.30 5.27 30.99
C VAL A 212 11.60 6.08 29.92
N GLY A 213 11.82 7.40 29.88
CA GLY A 213 11.18 8.30 28.94
C GLY A 213 11.40 7.92 27.48
N PHE A 214 10.45 8.34 26.65
CA PHE A 214 10.40 8.01 25.23
C PHE A 214 11.72 8.33 24.49
N LEU A 215 12.40 9.43 24.84
CA LEU A 215 13.65 9.83 24.18
C LEU A 215 14.80 8.84 24.40
N TRP A 216 14.74 8.07 25.48
CA TRP A 216 15.75 7.10 25.87
C TRP A 216 15.46 5.69 25.35
N ALA A 217 14.38 5.52 24.60
CA ALA A 217 13.97 4.28 23.99
C ALA A 217 14.43 4.22 22.52
N PRO A 218 15.57 3.58 22.18
CA PRO A 218 16.10 3.57 20.81
C PRO A 218 15.17 2.88 19.81
N SER A 219 14.28 1.99 20.27
CA SER A 219 13.24 1.37 19.46
C SER A 219 12.18 2.37 18.96
N TRP A 220 12.12 3.58 19.53
CA TRP A 220 11.21 4.64 19.12
C TRP A 220 11.94 5.79 18.45
N THR A 221 13.07 6.22 19.01
CA THR A 221 13.82 7.37 18.50
C THR A 221 14.72 7.05 17.31
N VAL A 222 15.30 5.85 17.26
CA VAL A 222 16.21 5.45 16.17
C VAL A 222 15.49 4.55 15.17
N ASP A 223 14.84 3.48 15.63
CA ASP A 223 14.19 2.51 14.73
C ASP A 223 13.10 3.15 13.87
N ARG A 224 12.11 3.79 14.51
CA ARG A 224 10.95 4.36 13.81
C ARG A 224 11.29 5.60 12.99
N MET A 225 12.28 6.38 13.40
CA MET A 225 12.63 7.64 12.73
C MET A 225 13.73 7.49 11.69
N VAL A 226 14.58 6.47 11.79
CA VAL A 226 15.73 6.32 10.90
C VAL A 226 15.64 5.02 10.12
N PHE A 227 15.59 3.86 10.80
CA PHE A 227 15.74 2.58 10.11
C PHE A 227 14.53 2.21 9.24
N ILE A 228 13.30 2.35 9.74
CA ILE A 228 12.09 2.04 8.94
C ILE A 228 11.94 2.99 7.74
N PRO A 229 12.09 4.33 7.87
CA PRO A 229 12.05 5.23 6.72
C PRO A 229 13.14 4.92 5.68
N LEU A 230 14.39 4.73 6.09
CA LEU A 230 15.48 4.35 5.18
C LEU A 230 15.21 3.02 4.48
N PHE A 231 14.60 2.06 5.19
CA PHE A 231 14.19 0.78 4.62
C PHE A 231 13.15 0.99 3.52
N THR A 232 12.12 1.81 3.76
CA THR A 232 11.10 2.10 2.74
C THR A 232 11.68 2.82 1.52
N ILE A 233 12.64 3.72 1.70
CA ILE A 233 13.38 4.37 0.59
C ILE A 233 14.16 3.32 -0.22
N ALA A 234 14.86 2.41 0.46
CA ALA A 234 15.63 1.35 -0.20
C ALA A 234 14.74 0.40 -1.02
N VAL A 235 13.58 0.01 -0.48
CA VAL A 235 12.59 -0.82 -1.19
C VAL A 235 11.98 -0.06 -2.37
N GLY A 236 11.60 1.20 -2.19
CA GLY A 236 11.09 2.04 -3.29
C GLY A 236 12.13 2.21 -4.41
N GLY A 237 13.39 2.39 -4.05
CA GLY A 237 14.52 2.41 -4.98
C GLY A 237 14.67 1.10 -5.75
N LEU A 238 14.54 -0.06 -5.10
CA LEU A 238 14.56 -1.37 -5.75
C LEU A 238 13.39 -1.53 -6.73
N LEU A 239 12.17 -1.19 -6.31
CA LEU A 239 10.98 -1.29 -7.15
C LEU A 239 11.08 -0.40 -8.39
N ASN A 240 11.54 0.84 -8.21
CA ASN A 240 11.77 1.77 -9.31
C ASN A 240 12.87 1.27 -10.27
N PHE A 241 13.97 0.74 -9.74
CA PHE A 241 15.04 0.14 -10.53
C PHE A 241 14.54 -1.07 -11.33
N TRP A 242 13.78 -1.97 -10.70
CA TRP A 242 13.23 -3.16 -11.35
C TRP A 242 12.25 -2.80 -12.47
N LYS A 243 11.32 -1.87 -12.20
CA LYS A 243 10.28 -1.42 -13.14
C LYS A 243 10.82 -0.61 -14.31
N LYS A 244 11.70 0.38 -14.07
CA LYS A 244 12.13 1.33 -15.10
C LYS A 244 13.18 0.78 -16.05
N GLU A 245 14.15 0.01 -15.56
CA GLU A 245 15.40 -0.20 -16.31
C GLU A 245 15.69 -1.67 -16.66
N GLN A 246 15.32 -2.65 -15.83
CA GLN A 246 15.91 -4.00 -15.95
C GLN A 246 14.96 -5.12 -16.34
N ARG A 247 13.68 -5.03 -15.98
CA ARG A 247 12.68 -6.00 -16.48
C ARG A 247 12.59 -5.96 -18.00
N LEU A 248 12.66 -4.76 -18.57
CA LEU A 248 12.69 -4.50 -20.01
C LEU A 248 13.94 -5.08 -20.69
N LEU A 249 15.12 -4.89 -20.10
CA LEU A 249 16.40 -5.40 -20.64
C LEU A 249 16.48 -6.94 -20.61
N ILE A 250 15.84 -7.59 -19.65
CA ILE A 250 15.77 -9.07 -19.57
C ILE A 250 14.62 -9.61 -20.46
N ILE A 251 13.56 -8.83 -20.70
CA ILE A 251 12.44 -9.25 -21.57
C ILE A 251 12.70 -8.94 -23.05
N LEU A 252 13.64 -8.04 -23.40
CA LEU A 252 13.97 -7.63 -24.77
C LEU A 252 14.44 -8.74 -25.73
N GLY A 253 14.49 -10.01 -25.29
CA GLY A 253 14.51 -11.19 -26.16
C GLY A 253 13.14 -11.64 -26.68
N ASN A 254 12.02 -11.06 -26.23
CA ASN A 254 10.67 -11.43 -26.69
C ASN A 254 9.68 -10.23 -26.65
N PRO A 255 9.38 -9.60 -27.80
CA PRO A 255 8.71 -8.30 -27.89
C PRO A 255 7.17 -8.32 -27.70
N ARG A 256 6.59 -9.31 -27.00
CA ARG A 256 5.14 -9.60 -27.07
C ARG A 256 4.33 -9.50 -25.78
N THR A 257 4.78 -8.79 -24.75
CA THR A 257 3.91 -8.60 -23.56
C THR A 257 3.86 -7.15 -23.11
N THR A 258 2.63 -6.61 -23.04
CA THR A 258 2.33 -5.32 -22.42
C THR A 258 2.82 -5.29 -20.97
N GLU A 259 3.82 -4.46 -20.71
CA GLU A 259 4.72 -4.47 -19.54
C GLU A 259 4.01 -4.30 -18.19
N ASP A 260 3.07 -3.37 -18.08
CA ASP A 260 2.38 -3.02 -16.83
C ASP A 260 1.36 -4.08 -16.38
N ALA A 261 0.69 -4.72 -17.34
CA ALA A 261 -0.29 -5.77 -17.07
C ALA A 261 0.38 -7.03 -16.49
N SER A 262 1.62 -7.32 -16.90
CA SER A 262 2.37 -8.49 -16.42
C SER A 262 2.82 -8.34 -14.96
N TRP A 263 3.36 -7.18 -14.57
CA TRP A 263 3.80 -6.94 -13.18
C TRP A 263 2.63 -6.93 -12.20
N THR A 264 1.55 -6.22 -12.57
CA THR A 264 0.33 -6.18 -11.75
C THR A 264 -0.31 -7.56 -11.58
N LYS A 265 -0.35 -8.38 -12.64
CA LYS A 265 -0.82 -9.77 -12.55
C LYS A 265 0.08 -10.66 -11.67
N LYS A 266 1.40 -10.44 -11.71
CA LYS A 266 2.35 -11.12 -10.81
C LYS A 266 2.06 -10.77 -9.34
N LEU A 267 1.87 -9.48 -9.03
CA LEU A 267 1.47 -9.03 -7.69
C LEU A 267 0.14 -9.63 -7.23
N GLU A 268 -0.84 -9.79 -8.13
CA GLU A 268 -2.12 -10.45 -7.82
C GLU A 268 -1.94 -11.92 -7.39
N THR A 269 -0.90 -12.61 -7.85
CA THR A 269 -0.58 -13.98 -7.41
C THR A 269 -0.17 -14.01 -5.92
N TYR A 270 0.34 -12.90 -5.41
CA TYR A 270 0.72 -12.73 -4.00
C TYR A 270 -0.35 -11.97 -3.18
N ALA A 271 -1.60 -11.90 -3.64
CA ALA A 271 -2.66 -11.16 -2.93
C ALA A 271 -2.87 -11.65 -1.48
N PHE A 272 -2.77 -12.96 -1.23
CA PHE A 272 -2.94 -13.54 0.11
C PHE A 272 -1.89 -13.04 1.11
N PRO A 273 -0.57 -13.10 0.83
CA PRO A 273 0.46 -12.50 1.70
C PRO A 273 0.22 -11.03 2.08
N PHE A 274 -0.22 -10.18 1.15
CA PHE A 274 -0.52 -8.77 1.47
C PHE A 274 -1.63 -8.62 2.51
N TRP A 275 -2.71 -9.39 2.36
CA TRP A 275 -3.81 -9.39 3.33
C TRP A 275 -3.41 -10.00 4.67
N ALA A 276 -2.61 -11.07 4.63
CA ALA A 276 -2.09 -11.70 5.84
C ALA A 276 -1.22 -10.72 6.64
N ILE A 277 -0.30 -10.00 5.98
CA ILE A 277 0.55 -8.98 6.61
C ILE A 277 -0.30 -7.86 7.21
N LEU A 278 -1.30 -7.36 6.48
CA LEU A 278 -2.22 -6.33 6.99
C LEU A 278 -2.94 -6.80 8.25
N CYS A 279 -3.50 -8.02 8.23
CA CYS A 279 -4.20 -8.60 9.37
C CYS A 279 -3.27 -8.79 10.58
N VAL A 280 -2.09 -9.38 10.38
CA VAL A 280 -1.10 -9.57 11.45
C VAL A 280 -0.71 -8.23 12.08
N CYS A 281 -0.44 -7.20 11.28
CA CYS A 281 -0.03 -5.90 11.82
C CYS A 281 -1.16 -5.20 12.61
N PHE A 282 -2.36 -5.10 12.03
CA PHE A 282 -3.42 -4.32 12.67
C PHE A 282 -4.25 -5.10 13.69
N VAL A 283 -4.38 -6.42 13.57
CA VAL A 283 -5.12 -7.24 14.54
C VAL A 283 -4.19 -7.78 15.61
N ILE A 284 -3.07 -8.39 15.25
CA ILE A 284 -2.19 -9.02 16.23
C ILE A 284 -1.31 -7.97 16.92
N VAL A 285 -0.55 -7.19 16.15
CA VAL A 285 0.42 -6.23 16.72
C VAL A 285 -0.27 -4.99 17.30
N PHE A 286 -1.30 -4.45 16.64
CA PHE A 286 -2.08 -3.38 17.25
C PHE A 286 -3.06 -3.95 18.27
N LEU A 287 -4.19 -4.56 17.89
CA LEU A 287 -5.25 -4.85 18.86
C LEU A 287 -4.83 -5.83 19.98
N VAL A 288 -4.30 -7.01 19.65
CA VAL A 288 -4.01 -8.05 20.65
C VAL A 288 -2.83 -7.66 21.55
N GLN A 289 -1.71 -7.23 20.95
CA GLN A 289 -0.51 -6.87 21.71
C GLN A 289 -0.74 -5.59 22.53
N TRP A 290 -1.42 -4.56 22.00
CA TRP A 290 -1.80 -3.39 22.81
C TRP A 290 -2.70 -3.78 23.98
N ALA A 291 -3.73 -4.60 23.72
CA ALA A 291 -4.65 -5.02 24.76
C ALA A 291 -3.94 -5.79 25.88
N GLY A 292 -3.03 -6.70 25.52
CA GLY A 292 -2.29 -7.54 26.46
C GLY A 292 -1.20 -6.80 27.23
N VAL A 293 -0.37 -6.01 26.53
CA VAL A 293 0.83 -5.39 27.09
C VAL A 293 0.53 -4.07 27.79
N TYR A 294 -0.45 -3.28 27.31
CA TYR A 294 -0.70 -1.93 27.80
C TYR A 294 -2.09 -1.77 28.43
N LEU A 295 -3.15 -2.10 27.70
CA LEU A 295 -4.52 -1.85 28.20
C LEU A 295 -4.81 -2.63 29.49
N ARG A 296 -4.39 -3.89 29.56
CA ARG A 296 -4.64 -4.75 30.72
C ARG A 296 -3.88 -4.28 31.98
N PRO A 297 -2.56 -3.99 31.96
CA PRO A 297 -1.88 -3.43 33.13
C PRO A 297 -2.40 -2.05 33.55
N LEU A 298 -2.66 -1.15 32.60
CA LEU A 298 -3.15 0.20 32.88
C LEU A 298 -4.56 0.17 33.50
N SER A 299 -5.48 -0.64 32.97
CA SER A 299 -6.84 -0.76 33.52
C SER A 299 -6.89 -1.40 34.91
N ARG A 300 -5.92 -2.24 35.26
CA ARG A 300 -5.82 -2.89 36.57
C ARG A 300 -5.01 -2.08 37.59
N GLY A 301 -4.33 -1.01 37.17
CA GLY A 301 -3.44 -0.23 38.03
C GLY A 301 -2.29 -1.06 38.63
N THR A 302 -1.91 -2.16 37.98
CA THR A 302 -0.85 -3.07 38.47
C THR A 302 0.05 -3.50 37.32
N ILE A 303 1.36 -3.40 37.56
CA ILE A 303 2.39 -3.66 36.53
C ILE A 303 2.61 -5.17 36.35
N GLY A 304 2.40 -5.96 37.41
CA GLY A 304 2.73 -7.38 37.44
C GLY A 304 4.21 -7.59 37.11
N ASP A 305 4.51 -8.57 36.27
CA ASP A 305 5.87 -8.86 35.79
C ASP A 305 6.29 -7.98 34.59
N SER A 306 5.49 -7.02 34.16
CA SER A 306 5.78 -6.21 32.97
C SER A 306 6.96 -5.26 33.21
N MET A 307 7.80 -5.06 32.20
CA MET A 307 8.79 -3.97 32.25
C MET A 307 8.10 -2.60 32.26
N VAL A 308 8.66 -1.67 33.02
CA VAL A 308 8.14 -0.29 33.10
C VAL A 308 8.80 0.52 32.00
N ASP A 309 8.01 0.93 31.01
CA ASP A 309 8.42 1.86 29.94
C ASP A 309 7.74 3.23 30.12
N TRP A 310 7.98 4.16 29.20
CA TRP A 310 7.40 5.51 29.20
C TRP A 310 5.85 5.54 29.17
N ILE A 311 5.18 4.43 28.88
CA ILE A 311 3.72 4.31 28.95
C ILE A 311 3.31 3.73 30.31
N LEU A 312 3.86 2.58 30.68
CA LEU A 312 3.49 1.85 31.90
C LEU A 312 3.97 2.56 33.17
N VAL A 313 4.88 3.52 33.05
CA VAL A 313 5.26 4.43 34.13
C VAL A 313 4.06 5.16 34.76
N ALA A 314 2.96 5.34 34.03
CA ALA A 314 1.71 5.91 34.54
C ALA A 314 1.15 5.16 35.77
N VAL A 315 1.46 3.87 35.92
CA VAL A 315 1.04 3.08 37.09
C VAL A 315 1.90 3.40 38.32
N VAL A 316 3.17 3.77 38.12
CA VAL A 316 4.13 4.11 39.20
C VAL A 316 4.06 5.60 39.55
N ARG A 317 3.92 6.45 38.52
CA ARG A 317 3.95 7.91 38.56
C ARG A 317 2.68 8.49 37.93
N PRO A 318 1.51 8.27 38.55
CA PRO A 318 0.25 8.84 38.07
C PRO A 318 0.20 10.38 38.22
N ASP A 319 1.17 10.97 38.95
CA ASP A 319 1.37 12.41 39.10
C ASP A 319 1.84 13.09 37.79
N VAL A 320 2.51 12.36 36.90
CA VAL A 320 3.02 12.90 35.63
C VAL A 320 2.03 12.70 34.48
N VAL A 321 1.45 11.50 34.38
CA VAL A 321 0.50 11.15 33.31
C VAL A 321 -0.63 10.32 33.89
N SER A 322 -1.87 10.69 33.59
CA SER A 322 -3.02 9.93 34.07
C SER A 322 -3.13 8.57 33.37
N ILE A 323 -3.77 7.59 34.04
CA ILE A 323 -4.00 6.26 33.47
C ILE A 323 -4.81 6.35 32.17
N THR A 324 -5.81 7.24 32.11
CA THR A 324 -6.64 7.42 30.91
C THR A 324 -5.84 7.98 29.74
N GLU A 325 -5.00 9.01 29.98
CA GLU A 325 -4.11 9.55 28.97
C GLU A 325 -3.12 8.49 28.49
N ALA A 326 -2.54 7.70 29.40
CA ALA A 326 -1.64 6.61 29.06
C ALA A 326 -2.31 5.52 28.20
N ILE A 327 -3.59 5.19 28.46
CA ILE A 327 -4.36 4.25 27.63
C ILE A 327 -4.53 4.78 26.21
N VAL A 328 -4.90 6.05 26.05
CA VAL A 328 -5.08 6.67 24.73
C VAL A 328 -3.74 6.76 23.99
N LEU A 329 -2.71 7.27 24.67
CA LEU A 329 -1.37 7.45 24.13
C LEU A 329 -0.76 6.11 23.70
N SER A 330 -0.92 5.07 24.51
CA SER A 330 -0.46 3.72 24.16
C SER A 330 -1.20 3.13 22.96
N GLY A 331 -2.49 3.39 22.82
CA GLY A 331 -3.27 2.97 21.66
C GLY A 331 -2.75 3.61 20.37
N LEU A 332 -2.52 4.93 20.39
CA LEU A 332 -1.95 5.66 19.26
C LEU A 332 -0.52 5.19 18.93
N ALA A 333 0.31 4.96 19.94
CA ALA A 333 1.67 4.46 19.77
C ALA A 333 1.71 3.05 19.15
N ASN A 334 0.81 2.15 19.56
CA ASN A 334 0.72 0.82 18.99
C ASN A 334 0.10 0.83 17.58
N LEU A 335 -0.84 1.72 17.29
CA LEU A 335 -1.38 1.92 15.94
C LEU A 335 -0.29 2.40 14.98
N TYR A 336 0.51 3.39 15.40
CA TYR A 336 1.68 3.84 14.64
C TYR A 336 2.69 2.70 14.42
N SER A 337 2.96 1.91 15.46
CA SER A 337 3.82 0.73 15.37
C SER A 337 3.31 -0.30 14.36
N ALA A 338 2.00 -0.57 14.34
CA ALA A 338 1.38 -1.47 13.37
C ALA A 338 1.50 -0.94 11.94
N PHE A 339 1.31 0.36 11.72
CA PHE A 339 1.53 0.98 10.41
C PHE A 339 3.00 0.86 9.96
N ALA A 340 3.95 1.14 10.85
CA ALA A 340 5.39 1.01 10.55
C ALA A 340 5.78 -0.44 10.23
N TYR A 341 5.29 -1.43 11.01
CA TYR A 341 5.54 -2.84 10.73
C TYR A 341 4.83 -3.34 9.48
N TRP A 342 3.65 -2.83 9.18
CA TRP A 342 2.98 -3.13 7.91
C TRP A 342 3.84 -2.66 6.73
N CYS A 343 4.39 -1.45 6.79
CA CYS A 343 5.34 -0.96 5.77
C CYS A 343 6.57 -1.88 5.68
N TYR A 344 7.14 -2.24 6.83
CA TYR A 344 8.32 -3.10 6.91
C TYR A 344 8.10 -4.48 6.26
N PHE A 345 7.09 -5.24 6.72
CA PHE A 345 6.80 -6.58 6.21
C PHE A 345 6.33 -6.58 4.76
N THR A 346 5.56 -5.56 4.36
CA THR A 346 5.18 -5.38 2.95
C THR A 346 6.41 -5.11 2.08
N GLY A 347 7.37 -4.32 2.57
CA GLY A 347 8.64 -4.12 1.88
C GLY A 347 9.48 -5.39 1.75
N LEU A 348 9.56 -6.22 2.80
CA LEU A 348 10.21 -7.53 2.73
C LEU A 348 9.54 -8.46 1.70
N LEU A 349 8.20 -8.42 1.61
CA LEU A 349 7.47 -9.15 0.58
C LEU A 349 7.84 -8.66 -0.83
N PHE A 350 7.99 -7.35 -1.04
CA PHE A 350 8.44 -6.81 -2.31
C PHE A 350 9.86 -7.26 -2.68
N LEU A 351 10.80 -7.31 -1.73
CA LEU A 351 12.14 -7.85 -1.98
C LEU A 351 12.07 -9.27 -2.55
N PHE A 352 11.25 -10.13 -1.92
CA PHE A 352 11.04 -11.49 -2.36
C PHE A 352 10.39 -11.57 -3.75
N ILE A 353 9.35 -10.77 -4.01
CA ILE A 353 8.65 -10.77 -5.30
C ILE A 353 9.58 -10.31 -6.43
N VAL A 354 10.39 -9.27 -6.22
CA VAL A 354 11.34 -8.78 -7.22
C VAL A 354 12.40 -9.84 -7.54
N VAL A 355 12.98 -10.47 -6.52
CA VAL A 355 13.96 -11.55 -6.74
C VAL A 355 13.32 -12.74 -7.45
N ASN A 356 12.09 -13.10 -7.08
CA ASN A 356 11.38 -14.19 -7.74
C ASN A 356 11.09 -13.88 -9.23
N ASP A 357 10.67 -12.65 -9.54
CA ASP A 357 10.44 -12.19 -10.93
C ASP A 357 11.75 -12.19 -11.71
N PHE A 358 12.86 -11.74 -11.09
CA PHE A 358 14.21 -11.83 -11.68
C PHE A 358 14.61 -13.27 -12.01
N CYS A 359 14.47 -14.20 -11.07
CA CYS A 359 14.80 -15.60 -11.28
C CYS A 359 13.93 -16.24 -12.38
N GLN A 360 12.64 -15.90 -12.44
CA GLN A 360 11.75 -16.37 -13.49
C GLN A 360 12.19 -15.82 -14.86
N ALA A 361 12.50 -14.54 -14.95
CA ALA A 361 12.96 -13.90 -16.18
C ALA A 361 14.26 -14.56 -16.70
N CYS A 362 15.21 -14.86 -15.81
CA CYS A 362 16.42 -15.62 -16.16
C CYS A 362 16.12 -17.03 -16.70
N SER A 363 15.06 -17.69 -16.23
CA SER A 363 14.69 -19.05 -16.66
C SER A 363 13.99 -19.10 -18.02
N GLU A 364 13.22 -18.06 -18.37
CA GLU A 364 12.43 -17.98 -19.61
C GLU A 364 13.28 -17.56 -20.82
N GLN A 365 14.36 -16.80 -20.59
CA GLN A 365 15.27 -16.30 -21.63
C GLN A 365 16.23 -17.38 -22.19
N ARG A 366 15.94 -18.67 -21.93
CA ARG A 366 16.76 -19.87 -22.14
C ARG A 366 17.25 -20.12 -23.58
N LEU A 367 16.85 -19.33 -24.56
CA LEU A 367 17.01 -19.66 -25.98
C LEU A 367 17.96 -18.74 -26.79
N GLU A 368 18.22 -17.47 -26.42
CA GLU A 368 18.97 -16.55 -27.30
C GLU A 368 19.79 -15.45 -26.58
N ILE A 369 20.43 -15.72 -25.43
CA ILE A 369 21.17 -14.67 -24.70
C ILE A 369 22.59 -14.48 -25.27
N ARG A 370 22.84 -13.34 -25.93
CA ARG A 370 24.18 -12.83 -26.31
C ARG A 370 25.06 -12.56 -25.08
N ASP A 371 26.38 -12.63 -25.23
CA ASP A 371 27.33 -12.47 -24.11
C ASP A 371 27.29 -11.09 -23.43
N GLU A 372 26.93 -10.04 -24.17
CA GLU A 372 26.71 -8.70 -23.62
C GLU A 372 25.49 -8.63 -22.70
N ASP A 373 24.45 -9.41 -23.01
CA ASP A 373 23.23 -9.45 -22.21
C ASP A 373 23.41 -10.30 -20.94
N ARG A 374 24.29 -11.30 -20.97
CA ARG A 374 24.67 -12.08 -19.77
C ARG A 374 25.44 -11.26 -18.73
N ARG A 375 26.39 -10.41 -19.16
CA ARG A 375 27.09 -9.50 -18.24
C ARG A 375 26.11 -8.53 -17.56
N LYS A 376 25.10 -8.06 -18.29
CA LYS A 376 24.02 -7.26 -17.71
C LYS A 376 23.23 -8.07 -16.68
N VAL A 377 22.85 -9.33 -16.96
CA VAL A 377 22.13 -10.19 -15.99
C VAL A 377 22.89 -10.34 -14.66
N PHE A 378 24.20 -10.57 -14.69
CA PHE A 378 25.01 -10.62 -13.46
C PHE A 378 25.06 -9.28 -12.72
N ALA A 379 25.22 -8.17 -13.45
CA ALA A 379 25.20 -6.84 -12.86
C ALA A 379 23.85 -6.50 -12.22
N VAL A 380 22.74 -6.90 -12.86
CA VAL A 380 21.38 -6.75 -12.33
C VAL A 380 21.18 -7.59 -11.08
N GLY A 381 21.52 -8.88 -11.13
CA GLY A 381 21.41 -9.78 -9.98
C GLY A 381 22.22 -9.28 -8.79
N GLY A 382 23.46 -8.82 -9.01
CA GLY A 382 24.29 -8.20 -7.98
C GLY A 382 23.67 -6.93 -7.40
N ARG A 383 23.06 -6.07 -8.24
CA ARG A 383 22.41 -4.85 -7.78
C ARG A 383 21.13 -5.13 -6.99
N VAL A 384 20.29 -6.06 -7.45
CA VAL A 384 19.08 -6.52 -6.74
C VAL A 384 19.48 -7.05 -5.37
N LEU A 385 20.46 -7.95 -5.31
CA LEU A 385 20.91 -8.50 -4.04
C LEU A 385 21.57 -7.44 -3.14
N GLY A 386 22.24 -6.45 -3.71
CA GLY A 386 22.75 -5.29 -2.96
C GLY A 386 21.63 -4.47 -2.29
N PHE A 387 20.48 -4.28 -2.95
CA PHE A 387 19.31 -3.67 -2.31
C PHE A 387 18.74 -4.56 -1.20
N VAL A 388 18.61 -5.88 -1.45
CA VAL A 388 18.16 -6.84 -0.43
C VAL A 388 19.06 -6.76 0.80
N PHE A 389 20.38 -6.83 0.61
CA PHE A 389 21.37 -6.73 1.70
C PHE A 389 21.25 -5.44 2.51
N ARG A 390 21.07 -4.29 1.85
CA ARG A 390 20.86 -3.00 2.54
C ARG A 390 19.60 -3.03 3.40
N CYS A 391 18.50 -3.55 2.85
CA CYS A 391 17.25 -3.72 3.59
C CYS A 391 17.41 -4.69 4.75
N THR A 392 18.19 -5.76 4.58
CA THR A 392 18.51 -6.72 5.65
C THR A 392 19.28 -6.05 6.79
N ILE A 393 20.32 -5.26 6.51
CA ILE A 393 21.05 -4.53 7.56
C ILE A 393 20.11 -3.59 8.33
N LEU A 394 19.28 -2.81 7.63
CA LEU A 394 18.32 -1.91 8.28
C LEU A 394 17.31 -2.66 9.15
N GLY A 395 16.86 -3.83 8.68
CA GLY A 395 16.00 -4.73 9.45
C GLY A 395 16.67 -5.33 10.68
N LEU A 396 17.96 -5.65 10.59
CA LEU A 396 18.75 -6.14 11.73
C LEU A 396 19.01 -5.03 12.74
N PHE A 397 19.30 -3.81 12.29
CA PHE A 397 19.37 -2.63 13.17
C PHE A 397 18.05 -2.34 13.88
N SER A 398 16.92 -2.51 13.18
CA SER A 398 15.57 -2.43 13.76
C SER A 398 15.38 -3.47 14.88
N ALA A 399 15.62 -4.76 14.59
CA ALA A 399 15.51 -5.83 15.58
C ALA A 399 16.42 -5.58 16.80
N THR A 400 17.69 -5.22 16.55
CA THR A 400 18.68 -4.90 17.58
C THR A 400 18.23 -3.73 18.45
N SER A 401 17.64 -2.68 17.88
CA SER A 401 17.15 -1.53 18.66
C SER A 401 15.98 -1.90 19.58
N ILE A 402 15.07 -2.75 19.10
CA ILE A 402 13.95 -3.26 19.90
C ILE A 402 14.48 -4.13 21.05
N LYS A 403 15.41 -5.05 20.76
CA LYS A 403 16.01 -5.90 21.79
C LYS A 403 16.83 -5.09 22.79
N LEU A 404 17.67 -4.17 22.31
CA LEU A 404 18.51 -3.33 23.16
C LEU A 404 17.67 -2.50 24.13
N ASN A 405 16.57 -1.90 23.66
CA ASN A 405 15.63 -1.20 24.51
C ASN A 405 15.02 -2.15 25.58
N ALA A 406 14.57 -3.33 25.18
CA ALA A 406 13.96 -4.30 26.09
C ALA A 406 14.92 -4.80 27.18
N VAL A 407 16.17 -5.11 26.80
CA VAL A 407 17.21 -5.54 27.74
C VAL A 407 17.59 -4.39 28.68
N TYR A 408 17.70 -3.17 28.17
CA TYR A 408 17.97 -1.99 28.99
C TYR A 408 16.88 -1.78 30.06
N LEU A 409 15.59 -1.92 29.71
CA LEU A 409 14.49 -1.71 30.66
C LEU A 409 14.47 -2.71 31.81
N ILE A 410 15.07 -3.89 31.65
CA ILE A 410 15.22 -4.89 32.72
C ILE A 410 16.61 -4.87 33.39
N SER A 411 17.54 -4.00 32.95
CA SER A 411 18.79 -3.76 33.69
C SER A 411 18.54 -2.80 34.86
N ASP A 412 19.44 -2.78 35.84
CA ASP A 412 19.44 -1.81 36.94
C ASP A 412 20.06 -0.44 36.58
N ALA A 413 20.59 -0.27 35.37
CA ALA A 413 21.25 0.96 34.96
C ALA A 413 20.29 2.16 34.87
N GLU A 414 20.80 3.34 35.26
CA GLU A 414 20.08 4.62 35.28
C GLU A 414 19.57 5.01 33.88
N ASN A 415 20.44 5.05 32.88
CA ASN A 415 20.11 5.35 31.49
C ASN A 415 20.88 4.44 30.52
N ILE A 416 20.37 4.31 29.29
CA ILE A 416 20.92 3.38 28.30
C ILE A 416 22.36 3.70 27.90
N LEU A 417 22.75 4.98 27.90
CA LEU A 417 24.11 5.39 27.55
C LEU A 417 25.08 4.98 28.66
N VAL A 418 24.73 5.27 29.92
CA VAL A 418 25.52 4.83 31.09
C VAL A 418 25.65 3.32 31.10
N TRP A 419 24.59 2.58 30.79
CA TRP A 419 24.66 1.12 30.69
C TRP A 419 25.70 0.66 29.65
N MET A 420 25.63 1.20 28.44
CA MET A 420 26.56 0.85 27.36
C MET A 420 28.00 1.29 27.61
N THR A 421 28.21 2.50 28.16
CA THR A 421 29.57 3.00 28.44
C THR A 421 30.19 2.27 29.61
N SER A 422 29.40 1.94 30.64
CA SER A 422 29.90 1.18 31.79
C SER A 422 30.29 -0.22 31.40
N ASP A 423 29.52 -0.88 30.52
CA ASP A 423 29.93 -2.16 29.92
C ASP A 423 31.33 -2.09 29.31
N ALA A 424 31.53 -1.11 28.42
CA ALA A 424 32.75 -0.97 27.64
C ALA A 424 33.94 -0.68 28.56
N LEU A 425 33.75 0.19 29.55
CA LEU A 425 34.79 0.53 30.53
C LEU A 425 35.14 -0.66 31.42
N THR A 426 34.16 -1.44 31.88
CA THR A 426 34.39 -2.65 32.67
C THR A 426 35.12 -3.71 31.85
N ALA A 427 34.75 -3.90 30.58
CA ALA A 427 35.46 -4.80 29.67
C ALA A 427 36.92 -4.39 29.41
N MET A 428 37.22 -3.09 29.44
CA MET A 428 38.59 -2.55 29.33
C MET A 428 39.35 -2.54 30.68
N GLY A 429 38.74 -3.00 31.77
CA GLY A 429 39.33 -3.00 33.11
C GLY A 429 39.40 -1.61 33.77
N LEU A 430 38.72 -0.61 33.21
CA LEU A 430 38.71 0.78 33.69
C LEU A 430 37.65 1.04 34.77
N ARG A 431 36.68 0.15 34.93
CA ARG A 431 35.64 0.16 35.96
C ARG A 431 35.41 -1.25 36.48
N HIS A 432 34.93 -1.40 37.72
CA HIS A 432 34.76 -2.70 38.40
C HIS A 432 33.31 -2.94 38.85
N GLU A 433 32.36 -2.16 38.34
CA GLU A 433 30.94 -2.33 38.63
C GLU A 433 30.29 -3.16 37.52
N GLU A 434 29.73 -4.29 37.90
CA GLU A 434 28.86 -5.11 37.06
C GLU A 434 27.41 -4.65 37.20
N TRP A 435 26.61 -4.81 36.15
CA TRP A 435 25.17 -4.55 36.21
C TRP A 435 24.40 -5.67 36.90
N GLY A 436 23.30 -5.28 37.53
CA GLY A 436 22.24 -6.16 38.00
C GLY A 436 21.06 -6.27 37.02
N TRP A 437 20.21 -7.26 37.29
CA TRP A 437 18.99 -7.53 36.54
C TRP A 437 17.76 -7.37 37.43
N LEU A 438 16.73 -6.74 36.87
CA LEU A 438 15.42 -6.65 37.48
C LEU A 438 14.65 -7.94 37.21
N THR A 439 13.94 -8.44 38.22
CA THR A 439 13.06 -9.62 38.09
C THR A 439 11.77 -9.25 37.36
N ARG A 440 11.86 -9.00 36.04
CA ARG A 440 10.72 -8.63 35.17
C ARG A 440 10.79 -9.33 33.81
N GLY A 441 9.62 -9.58 33.24
CA GLY A 441 9.41 -10.21 31.94
C GLY A 441 9.45 -9.21 30.77
N PRO A 442 10.40 -9.33 29.83
CA PRO A 442 10.49 -8.45 28.66
C PRO A 442 9.57 -8.94 27.52
N SER A 443 8.37 -8.37 27.44
CA SER A 443 7.38 -8.68 26.40
C SER A 443 7.89 -8.46 24.95
N ALA A 444 8.84 -7.55 24.75
CA ALA A 444 9.36 -7.18 23.43
C ALA A 444 10.39 -8.17 22.83
N TYR A 445 10.81 -9.20 23.56
CA TYR A 445 11.74 -10.22 23.03
C TYR A 445 11.15 -11.00 21.86
N MET A 446 9.84 -11.27 21.88
CA MET A 446 9.19 -12.00 20.78
C MET A 446 9.14 -11.14 19.51
N THR A 447 8.77 -9.87 19.62
CA THR A 447 8.71 -8.95 18.47
C THR A 447 10.08 -8.78 17.82
N SER A 448 11.12 -8.52 18.61
CA SER A 448 12.49 -8.35 18.08
C SER A 448 13.02 -9.62 17.41
N PHE A 449 12.72 -10.80 17.98
CA PHE A 449 13.06 -12.09 17.38
C PHE A 449 12.34 -12.32 16.05
N PHE A 450 11.04 -12.05 15.94
CA PHE A 450 10.31 -12.21 14.67
C PHE A 450 10.83 -11.28 13.58
N VAL A 451 11.12 -10.01 13.92
CA VAL A 451 11.75 -9.07 12.98
C VAL A 451 13.09 -9.63 12.52
N LEU A 452 13.96 -10.07 13.42
CA LEU A 452 15.25 -10.69 13.06
C LEU A 452 15.05 -11.91 12.14
N PHE A 453 14.23 -12.86 12.57
CA PHE A 453 14.03 -14.15 11.91
C PHE A 453 13.50 -13.98 10.48
N ILE A 454 12.42 -13.21 10.31
CA ILE A 454 11.80 -13.01 8.99
C ILE A 454 12.78 -12.29 8.05
N THR A 455 13.52 -11.31 8.56
CA THR A 455 14.50 -10.55 7.78
C THR A 455 15.64 -11.44 7.28
N CYS A 456 16.22 -12.25 8.17
CA CYS A 456 17.25 -13.23 7.81
C CYS A 456 16.72 -14.29 6.84
N PHE A 457 15.51 -14.78 7.07
CA PHE A 457 14.87 -15.77 6.20
C PHE A 457 14.69 -15.24 4.78
N ILE A 458 14.17 -14.03 4.63
CA ILE A 458 14.00 -13.39 3.32
C ILE A 458 15.36 -13.15 2.65
N PHE A 459 16.37 -12.67 3.39
CA PHE A 459 17.74 -12.52 2.87
C PHE A 459 18.30 -13.82 2.32
N LEU A 460 18.25 -14.91 3.11
CA LEU A 460 18.81 -16.20 2.73
C LEU A 460 18.07 -16.80 1.52
N ILE A 461 16.74 -16.68 1.47
CA ILE A 461 15.96 -17.14 0.30
C ILE A 461 16.30 -16.32 -0.93
N CYS A 462 16.37 -14.99 -0.82
CA CYS A 462 16.70 -14.13 -1.95
C CYS A 462 18.11 -14.42 -2.48
N LEU A 463 19.07 -14.61 -1.57
CA LEU A 463 20.43 -15.01 -1.88
C LEU A 463 20.46 -16.36 -2.61
N ALA A 464 19.77 -17.36 -2.08
CA ALA A 464 19.73 -18.70 -2.66
C ALA A 464 19.06 -18.72 -4.05
N GLN A 465 17.94 -18.00 -4.22
CA GLN A 465 17.25 -17.89 -5.51
C GLN A 465 18.12 -17.18 -6.55
N THR A 466 18.75 -16.07 -6.18
CA THR A 466 19.64 -15.30 -7.06
C THR A 466 20.87 -16.14 -7.46
N TYR A 467 21.48 -16.85 -6.50
CA TYR A 467 22.60 -17.76 -6.76
C TYR A 467 22.19 -18.85 -7.75
N ARG A 468 21.07 -19.54 -7.52
CA ARG A 468 20.59 -20.61 -8.41
C ARG A 468 20.29 -20.10 -9.81
N ALA A 469 19.66 -18.93 -9.94
CA ALA A 469 19.37 -18.34 -11.24
C ALA A 469 20.66 -18.02 -12.02
N LEU A 470 21.66 -17.43 -11.36
CA LEU A 470 22.94 -17.09 -12.01
C LEU A 470 23.81 -18.33 -12.30
N GLU A 471 23.79 -19.33 -11.43
CA GLU A 471 24.46 -20.62 -11.67
C GLU A 471 23.85 -21.33 -12.89
N GLN A 472 22.52 -21.36 -13.02
CA GLN A 472 21.84 -21.92 -14.19
C GLN A 472 22.23 -21.22 -15.50
N VAL A 473 22.34 -19.88 -15.48
CA VAL A 473 22.82 -19.10 -16.63
C VAL A 473 24.27 -19.46 -16.97
N SER A 474 25.11 -19.77 -15.98
CA SER A 474 26.51 -20.15 -16.20
C SER A 474 26.69 -21.58 -16.70
N ALA A 475 25.94 -22.56 -16.17
CA ALA A 475 26.08 -23.99 -16.48
C ALA A 475 25.67 -24.33 -17.92
N PHE A 476 24.73 -23.58 -18.50
CA PHE A 476 24.35 -23.74 -19.92
C PHE A 476 25.55 -23.53 -20.87
N ASN A 477 26.57 -22.76 -20.46
CA ASN A 477 27.71 -22.42 -21.30
C ASN A 477 28.80 -23.50 -21.35
N GLU A 478 28.89 -24.39 -20.36
CA GLU A 478 29.85 -25.52 -20.41
C GLU A 478 29.54 -26.47 -21.57
N ALA A 479 28.28 -26.50 -22.03
CA ALA A 479 27.85 -27.29 -23.18
C ALA A 479 28.08 -26.59 -24.54
N SER A 480 28.25 -25.26 -24.58
CA SER A 480 28.52 -24.48 -25.79
C SER A 480 29.95 -23.95 -25.78
N ALA A 481 30.90 -24.80 -26.20
CA ALA A 481 32.32 -24.56 -26.11
C ALA A 481 32.81 -23.35 -26.94
N SER A 482 33.22 -22.27 -26.28
CA SER A 482 34.20 -21.27 -26.78
C SER A 482 34.84 -20.53 -25.60
N GLY A 483 35.97 -19.83 -25.82
CA GLY A 483 36.91 -19.33 -24.79
C GLY A 483 36.36 -18.39 -23.69
N ASP A 484 35.08 -18.03 -23.73
CA ASP A 484 34.44 -17.13 -22.75
C ASP A 484 34.04 -17.80 -21.42
N THR A 485 34.05 -19.13 -21.33
CA THR A 485 33.73 -19.88 -20.09
C THR A 485 34.60 -19.44 -18.90
N GLN A 486 35.86 -19.06 -19.14
CA GLN A 486 36.78 -18.66 -18.08
C GLN A 486 36.45 -17.27 -17.51
N LEU A 487 36.02 -16.31 -18.36
CA LEU A 487 35.58 -14.99 -17.91
C LEU A 487 34.29 -15.09 -17.09
N PHE A 488 33.33 -15.91 -17.50
CA PHE A 488 32.08 -16.07 -16.73
C PHE A 488 32.26 -16.79 -15.40
N LYS A 489 33.13 -17.82 -15.35
CA LYS A 489 33.51 -18.45 -14.09
C LYS A 489 34.17 -17.46 -13.12
N SER A 490 34.91 -16.48 -13.66
CA SER A 490 35.48 -15.38 -12.88
C SER A 490 34.44 -14.39 -12.35
N LEU A 491 33.39 -14.08 -13.13
CA LEU A 491 32.30 -13.20 -12.67
C LEU A 491 31.45 -13.86 -11.59
N LEU A 492 31.15 -15.15 -11.73
CA LEU A 492 30.42 -15.92 -10.72
C LEU A 492 31.26 -16.07 -9.45
N SER A 493 32.57 -16.32 -9.55
CA SER A 493 33.45 -16.42 -8.38
C SER A 493 33.61 -15.07 -7.67
N ALA A 494 33.76 -13.96 -8.41
CA ALA A 494 33.78 -12.62 -7.84
C ALA A 494 32.47 -12.27 -7.11
N SER A 495 31.33 -12.62 -7.71
CA SER A 495 30.01 -12.44 -7.10
C SER A 495 29.87 -13.27 -5.82
N ARG A 496 30.35 -14.51 -5.82
CA ARG A 496 30.35 -15.39 -4.65
C ARG A 496 31.14 -14.81 -3.48
N VAL A 497 32.28 -14.18 -3.75
CA VAL A 497 33.09 -13.51 -2.71
C VAL A 497 32.32 -12.32 -2.11
N SER A 498 31.68 -11.49 -2.93
CA SER A 498 30.83 -10.39 -2.46
C SER A 498 29.67 -10.90 -1.58
N TRP A 499 28.98 -11.96 -2.01
CA TRP A 499 27.84 -12.52 -1.28
C TRP A 499 28.25 -13.22 0.02
N LEU A 500 29.44 -13.82 0.05
CA LEU A 500 30.02 -14.35 1.27
C LEU A 500 30.29 -13.22 2.27
N LYS A 501 30.85 -12.09 1.83
CA LYS A 501 31.04 -10.91 2.69
C LYS A 501 29.71 -10.41 3.26
N MET A 502 28.67 -10.30 2.43
CA MET A 502 27.32 -9.94 2.88
C MET A 502 26.79 -10.90 3.95
N THR A 503 26.94 -12.21 3.72
CA THR A 503 26.50 -13.26 4.67
C THR A 503 27.25 -13.19 5.99
N VAL A 504 28.56 -12.92 5.96
CA VAL A 504 29.38 -12.74 7.17
C VAL A 504 28.91 -11.53 7.97
N VAL A 505 28.62 -10.40 7.31
CA VAL A 505 28.11 -9.19 7.99
C VAL A 505 26.74 -9.45 8.63
N VAL A 506 25.84 -10.12 7.91
CA VAL A 506 24.53 -10.53 8.45
C VAL A 506 24.69 -11.48 9.65
N GLY A 507 25.58 -12.47 9.54
CA GLY A 507 25.88 -13.41 10.62
C GLY A 507 26.45 -12.70 11.86
N LEU A 508 27.36 -11.75 11.67
CA LEU A 508 27.91 -10.93 12.76
C LEU A 508 26.81 -10.17 13.51
N LEU A 509 25.88 -9.54 12.77
CA LEU A 509 24.76 -8.82 13.37
C LEU A 509 23.78 -9.74 14.11
N VAL A 510 23.54 -10.95 13.60
CA VAL A 510 22.71 -11.97 14.28
C VAL A 510 23.36 -12.44 15.58
N VAL A 511 24.66 -12.75 15.55
CA VAL A 511 25.42 -13.13 16.75
C VAL A 511 25.39 -12.00 17.76
N ASN A 512 25.64 -10.76 17.31
CA ASN A 512 25.57 -9.60 18.17
C ASN A 512 24.18 -9.43 18.80
N PHE A 513 23.11 -9.54 18.01
CA PHE A 513 21.73 -9.50 18.51
C PHE A 513 21.52 -10.51 19.62
N ILE A 514 21.96 -11.77 19.46
CA ILE A 514 21.79 -12.82 20.47
C ILE A 514 22.50 -12.45 21.77
N LEU A 515 23.71 -11.92 21.67
CA LEU A 515 24.60 -11.67 22.80
C LEU A 515 24.35 -10.36 23.57
N ILE A 516 23.41 -9.50 23.16
CA ILE A 516 23.08 -8.27 23.88
C ILE A 516 22.74 -8.57 25.34
N GLY A 517 23.49 -7.96 26.27
CA GLY A 517 23.34 -8.14 27.70
C GLY A 517 23.70 -9.53 28.24
N GLN A 518 24.37 -10.39 27.46
CA GLN A 518 24.73 -11.75 27.90
C GLN A 518 26.13 -11.85 28.52
N PHE A 519 27.01 -10.88 28.28
CA PHE A 519 28.37 -10.88 28.79
C PHE A 519 28.92 -9.44 28.87
N THR A 520 29.93 -9.23 29.71
CA THR A 520 30.66 -7.96 29.81
C THR A 520 31.52 -7.73 28.57
N GLY A 521 31.32 -6.60 27.89
CA GLY A 521 31.95 -6.22 26.62
C GLY A 521 31.03 -6.35 25.40
N PHE A 522 29.75 -6.71 25.58
CA PHE A 522 28.80 -6.83 24.47
C PHE A 522 28.60 -5.49 23.72
N SER A 523 28.72 -4.35 24.41
CA SER A 523 28.59 -3.00 23.84
C SER A 523 29.70 -2.68 22.85
N ILE A 524 30.93 -3.15 23.09
CA ILE A 524 32.07 -3.01 22.17
C ILE A 524 31.80 -3.84 20.92
N LEU A 525 31.37 -5.09 21.10
CA LEU A 525 30.98 -5.95 19.97
C LEU A 525 29.84 -5.32 19.16
N LEU A 526 28.85 -4.73 19.82
CA LEU A 526 27.73 -4.02 19.18
C LEU A 526 28.24 -2.82 18.38
N ALA A 527 29.08 -1.97 18.97
CA ALA A 527 29.64 -0.80 18.30
C ALA A 527 30.44 -1.18 17.05
N VAL A 528 31.35 -2.18 17.17
CA VAL A 528 32.13 -2.68 16.03
C VAL A 528 31.23 -3.28 14.95
N SER A 529 30.23 -4.07 15.34
CA SER A 529 29.29 -4.69 14.39
C SER A 529 28.48 -3.63 13.63
N VAL A 530 28.01 -2.59 14.32
CA VAL A 530 27.30 -1.46 13.71
C VAL A 530 28.20 -0.68 12.76
N LEU A 531 29.46 -0.43 13.14
CA LEU A 531 30.43 0.26 12.27
C LEU A 531 30.71 -0.54 10.99
N VAL A 532 30.98 -1.84 11.11
CA VAL A 532 31.21 -2.74 9.97
C VAL A 532 29.99 -2.79 9.05
N ALA A 533 28.78 -2.91 9.61
CA ALA A 533 27.55 -2.93 8.84
C ALA A 533 27.26 -1.59 8.16
N THR A 534 27.48 -0.47 8.84
CA THR A 534 27.28 0.88 8.28
C THR A 534 28.27 1.16 7.16
N TYR A 535 29.54 0.79 7.34
CA TYR A 535 30.55 0.85 6.29
C TYR A 535 30.14 0.01 5.06
N SER A 536 29.56 -1.17 5.30
CA SER A 536 29.04 -2.08 4.27
C SER A 536 27.80 -1.55 3.53
N LEU A 537 27.03 -0.63 4.15
CA LEU A 537 25.92 0.07 3.47
C LEU A 537 26.42 1.13 2.49
N ILE A 538 27.47 1.85 2.89
CA ILE A 538 28.02 3.00 2.16
C ILE A 538 28.86 2.54 0.97
N ILE A 539 29.70 1.53 1.17
CA ILE A 539 30.56 1.01 0.11
C ILE A 539 29.81 -0.04 -0.69
N ARG A 540 29.86 0.08 -2.01
CA ARG A 540 29.37 -0.97 -2.93
C ARG A 540 30.27 -2.21 -2.76
N ILE A 541 29.89 -3.12 -1.85
CA ILE A 541 30.46 -4.47 -1.72
C ILE A 541 30.01 -5.34 -2.89
#